data_AF-A0A562ZKN7-F1
#
_entry.id   AF-A0A562ZKN7-F1
#
_cell.length_a   1.000
_cell.length_b   1.000
_cell.length_c   1.000
_cell.angle_alpha   90.00
_cell.angle_beta   90.00
_cell.angle_gamma   90.00
#
_symmetry.space_group_name_H-M   'P 1'
#
loop_
_entity.id
_entity.type
_entity.pdbx_description
1 polymer ?
#
loop_
_entity_poly.entity_id
_entity_poly.type
_entity_poly.pdbx_seq_one_letter_code
_entity_poly.pdbx_strand_id
1 'polypeptide(L)' 'MADEADLAFDSEQRHLTLALAAQRSRAHVLRPIGECHHCGANEGLGDRLFCDADCATDWEYEATLRRRLGLPAGPPLH' A
#
# COMPACT_ATOMS: atom_id res chain seq x y z
N MET A 1 -20.94 36.99 -1.43
CA MET A 1 -21.78 36.19 -0.51
C MET A 1 -21.73 34.79 -1.07
N ALA A 2 -21.16 33.85 -0.33
CA ALA A 2 -21.22 32.44 -0.73
C ALA A 2 -22.61 31.92 -0.38
N ASP A 3 -23.26 31.25 -1.31
CA ASP A 3 -24.53 30.59 -1.04
C ASP A 3 -24.31 29.17 -0.48
N GLU A 4 -25.39 28.45 -0.23
CA GLU A 4 -25.31 27.08 0.30
C GLU A 4 -24.60 26.13 -0.67
N ALA A 5 -24.71 26.35 -1.97
CA ALA A 5 -24.08 25.51 -2.98
C ALA A 5 -22.56 25.73 -3.01
N ASP A 6 -22.11 26.98 -2.88
CA ASP A 6 -20.69 27.31 -2.77
C ASP A 6 -20.05 26.62 -1.55
N LEU A 7 -20.72 26.65 -0.40
CA LEU A 7 -20.23 26.02 0.83
C LEU A 7 -20.19 24.49 0.73
N ALA A 8 -21.20 23.88 0.10
CA ALA A 8 -21.25 22.45 -0.13
C ALA A 8 -20.11 21.99 -1.05
N PHE A 9 -19.89 22.69 -2.16
CA PHE A 9 -18.82 22.39 -3.11
C PHE A 9 -17.43 22.47 -2.47
N ASP A 10 -17.17 23.52 -1.70
CA ASP A 10 -15.92 23.69 -0.98
C ASP A 10 -15.69 22.56 0.04
N SER A 11 -16.75 22.08 0.69
CA SER A 11 -16.66 20.95 1.61
C SER A 11 -16.31 19.64 0.90
N GLU A 12 -16.92 19.37 -0.25
CA GLU A 12 -16.65 18.18 -1.06
C GLU A 12 -15.22 18.21 -1.60
N GLN A 13 -14.75 19.35 -2.11
CA GLN A 13 -13.36 19.51 -2.54
C GLN A 13 -12.36 19.25 -1.41
N ARG A 14 -12.61 19.79 -0.20
CA ARG A 14 -11.78 19.51 0.97
C ARG A 14 -11.76 18.01 1.30
N HIS A 15 -12.93 17.37 1.31
CA HIS A 15 -13.04 15.95 1.64
C HIS A 15 -12.32 15.07 0.61
N LEU A 16 -12.49 15.36 -0.68
CA LEU A 16 -11.79 14.67 -1.77
C LEU A 16 -10.27 14.82 -1.64
N THR A 17 -9.80 16.03 -1.36
CA THR A 17 -8.36 16.32 -1.22
C THR A 17 -7.75 15.54 -0.06
N LEU A 18 -8.45 15.48 1.08
CA LEU A 18 -8.01 14.72 2.25
C LEU A 18 -8.00 13.20 1.96
N ALA A 19 -9.03 12.68 1.28
CA ALA A 19 -9.10 11.27 0.93
C ALA A 19 -7.95 10.84 -0.01
N LEU A 20 -7.66 11.66 -1.03
CA LEU A 20 -6.54 11.41 -1.95
C LEU A 20 -5.18 11.50 -1.25
N ALA A 21 -4.99 12.48 -0.36
CA ALA A 21 -3.78 12.60 0.43
C ALA A 21 -3.57 11.37 1.34
N ALA A 22 -4.63 10.92 2.02
CA ALA A 22 -4.61 9.73 2.86
C ALA A 22 -4.33 8.45 2.07
N GLN A 23 -4.87 8.34 0.85
CA GLN A 23 -4.58 7.20 -0.04
C GLN A 23 -3.10 7.18 -0.48
N ARG A 24 -2.52 8.35 -0.79
CA ARG A 24 -1.09 8.45 -1.16
C ARG A 24 -0.18 8.10 0.01
N SER A 25 -0.51 8.50 1.24
CA SER A 25 0.26 8.13 2.43
C SER A 25 0.12 6.66 2.83
N ARG A 26 -0.94 5.99 2.37
CA ARG A 26 -1.18 4.55 2.58
C ARG A 26 -0.43 3.64 1.61
N ALA A 27 0.36 4.19 0.69
CA ALA A 27 1.33 3.40 -0.05
C ALA A 27 2.36 2.87 0.96
N HIS A 28 2.10 1.68 1.51
CA HIS A 28 3.01 1.00 2.42
C HIS A 28 4.31 0.73 1.69
N VAL A 29 5.33 1.52 2.00
CA VAL A 29 6.71 1.25 1.60
C VAL A 29 7.15 0.02 2.37
N LEU A 30 7.44 -1.08 1.66
CA LEU A 30 8.07 -2.25 2.24
C LEU A 30 9.39 -1.84 2.88
N ARG A 31 9.61 -2.28 4.12
CA ARG A 31 10.88 -2.08 4.83
C ARG A 31 11.64 -3.41 4.89
N PRO A 32 12.98 -3.40 4.80
CA PRO A 32 13.77 -4.60 5.02
C PRO A 32 13.57 -5.06 6.47
N ILE A 33 13.14 -6.31 6.64
CA ILE A 33 12.89 -6.95 7.93
C ILE A 33 13.91 -8.04 8.24
N GLY A 34 14.91 -8.23 7.37
CA GLY A 34 15.89 -9.31 7.46
C GLY A 34 15.39 -10.66 6.95
N GLU A 35 14.15 -10.73 6.48
CA GLU A 35 13.51 -11.91 5.86
C GLU A 35 12.71 -11.52 4.62
N CYS A 36 12.54 -12.49 3.72
CA CYS A 36 11.85 -12.30 2.45
C CYS A 36 10.37 -12.07 2.69
N HIS A 37 9.82 -10.97 2.16
CA HIS A 37 8.40 -10.63 2.30
C HIS A 37 7.44 -11.64 1.64
N HIS A 38 7.96 -12.52 0.78
CA HIS A 38 7.17 -13.55 0.11
C HIS A 38 7.33 -14.93 0.77
N CYS A 39 8.55 -15.47 0.82
CA CYS A 39 8.81 -16.84 1.26
C CYS A 39 9.33 -16.97 2.70
N GLY A 40 9.63 -15.86 3.39
CA GLY A 40 10.16 -15.87 4.75
C GLY A 40 11.63 -16.32 4.88
N ALA A 41 12.34 -16.57 3.77
CA ALA A 41 13.76 -16.90 3.82
C ALA A 41 14.58 -15.72 4.36
N ASN A 42 15.55 -15.99 5.23
CA ASN A 42 16.43 -14.98 5.85
C ASN A 42 17.90 -15.09 5.41
N GLU A 43 18.24 -16.11 4.62
CA GLU A 43 19.61 -16.38 4.20
C GLU A 43 20.08 -15.35 3.17
N GLY A 44 21.05 -14.51 3.54
CA GLY A 44 21.70 -13.57 2.62
C GLY A 44 20.84 -12.36 2.19
N LEU A 45 19.74 -12.07 2.89
CA LEU A 45 18.88 -10.94 2.54
C LEU A 45 19.50 -9.59 2.93
N GLY A 46 20.04 -9.46 4.13
CA GLY A 46 20.56 -8.17 4.63
C GLY A 46 19.49 -7.06 4.49
N ASP A 47 19.79 -6.04 3.67
CA ASP A 47 18.89 -4.92 3.38
C ASP A 47 17.93 -5.14 2.20
N ARG A 48 17.92 -6.35 1.61
CA ARG A 48 16.99 -6.69 0.53
C ARG A 48 15.60 -6.97 1.08
N LEU A 49 14.59 -6.77 0.24
CA LEU A 49 13.18 -7.08 0.54
C LEU A 49 12.82 -8.53 0.16
N PHE A 50 13.50 -9.09 -0.84
CA PHE A 50 13.22 -10.40 -1.41
C PHE A 50 14.52 -11.17 -1.65
N CYS A 51 14.45 -12.51 -1.60
CA CYS A 51 15.61 -13.37 -1.87
C CYS A 51 16.01 -13.35 -3.36
N ASP A 52 15.03 -13.27 -4.25
CA ASP A 52 15.19 -13.29 -5.71
C ASP A 52 14.09 -12.48 -6.42
N ALA A 53 14.17 -12.45 -7.76
CA ALA A 53 13.21 -11.74 -8.61
C ALA A 53 11.85 -12.45 -8.69
N ASP A 54 11.80 -13.77 -8.50
CA ASP A 54 10.56 -14.54 -8.54
C ASP A 54 9.70 -14.20 -7.32
N CYS A 55 10.29 -14.18 -6.13
CA CYS A 55 9.64 -13.75 -4.89
C CYS A 55 9.15 -12.29 -4.94
N ALA A 56 9.90 -11.40 -5.60
CA ALA A 56 9.45 -10.03 -5.80
C ALA A 56 8.21 -9.98 -6.72
N THR A 57 8.23 -10.73 -7.82
CA THR A 57 7.14 -10.77 -8.80
C THR A 57 5.87 -11.39 -8.22
N ASP A 58 6.00 -12.51 -7.51
CA ASP A 58 4.87 -13.20 -6.88
C ASP A 58 4.23 -12.31 -5.81
N TRP A 59 5.04 -11.66 -4.97
CA TRP A 59 4.54 -10.71 -3.98
C TRP A 59 3.79 -9.54 -4.62
N GLU A 60 4.31 -8.98 -5.72
CA GLU A 60 3.64 -7.90 -6.45
C GLU A 60 2.30 -8.35 -7.06
N TYR A 61 2.25 -9.58 -7.58
CA TYR A 61 1.03 -10.17 -8.11
C TYR A 61 -0.03 -10.35 -7.01
N GLU A 62 0.34 -10.93 -5.87
CA GLU A 62 -0.55 -11.09 -4.73
C GLU A 62 -1.02 -9.74 -4.16
N ALA A 63 -0.11 -8.78 -4.04
CA ALA A 63 -0.44 -7.43 -3.58
C ALA A 63 -1.42 -6.75 -4.53
N THR A 64 -1.24 -6.91 -5.84
CA THR A 64 -2.15 -6.38 -6.86
C THR A 64 -3.51 -7.06 -6.80
N LEU A 65 -3.55 -8.38 -6.65
CA LEU A 65 -4.79 -9.14 -6.53
C LEU A 65 -5.57 -8.74 -5.27
N ARG A 66 -4.90 -8.63 -4.11
CA ARG A 66 -5.51 -8.17 -2.86
C ARG A 66 -6.08 -6.77 -2.99
N ARG A 67 -5.34 -5.83 -3.61
CA ARG A 67 -5.83 -4.47 -3.89
C ARG A 67 -7.08 -4.47 -4.77
N ARG A 68 -7.12 -5.31 -5.82
CA ARG A 68 -8.29 -5.45 -6.70
C ARG A 68 -9.50 -6.04 -5.97
N LEU A 69 -9.27 -6.95 -5.04
CA LEU A 69 -10.31 -7.56 -4.21
C LEU A 69 -10.74 -6.70 -3.02
N GLY A 70 -10.09 -5.55 -2.80
CA GLY A 70 -10.35 -4.69 -1.64
C GLY A 70 -9.88 -5.29 -0.31
N LEU A 71 -9.01 -6.30 -0.35
CA LEU A 71 -8.44 -6.94 0.83
C LEU A 71 -7.30 -6.09 1.39
N PRO A 72 -7.16 -5.99 2.72
CA PRO A 72 -5.99 -5.34 3.31
C PRO A 72 -4.72 -6.07 2.88
N ALA A 73 -3.59 -5.36 2.83
CA ALA A 73 -2.28 -5.97 2.67
C ALA A 73 -2.07 -6.90 3.88
N GLY A 74 -2.33 -8.20 3.67
CA GLY A 74 -2.24 -9.19 4.73
C GLY A 74 -0.81 -9.28 5.25
N PRO A 75 -0.62 -9.54 6.56
CA PRO A 75 0.70 -9.75 7.13
C PRO A 75 1.38 -10.96 6.47
N PRO A 76 2.72 -11.06 6.54
CA PRO A 76 3.41 -12.28 6.15
C PRO A 76 2.80 -13.45 6.94
N LEU A 77 2.36 -14.48 6.22
CA LEU A 77 1.96 -15.74 6.83
C LEU A 77 3.25 -16.42 7.28
N HIS A 78 3.53 -16.38 8.59
CA HIS A 78 4.59 -17.14 9.23
C HIS A 78 4.28 -18.65 9.22
#